data_AF-A0A959A184-F1
#
_entry.id   AF-A0A959A184-F1
#
_cell.length_a   1.000
_cell.length_b   1.000
_cell.length_c   1.000
_cell.angle_alpha   90.00
_cell.angle_beta   90.00
_cell.angle_gamma   90.00
#
_symmetry.space_group_name_H-M   'P 1'
#
loop_
_entity.id
_entity.type
_entity.pdbx_description
1 polymer ?
#
loop_
_entity_poly.entity_id
_entity_poly.type
_entity_poly.pdbx_seq_one_letter_code
_entity_poly.pdbx_strand_id
1 'polypeptide(L)'
;MQNRTESLFKNLIKAPTGLLFLALCLGAVLILWTRIQLVENETVAYQILQEQGRFGIFTFFNSLKYLATPFIFGLKLSLIAFILWTGAFMYGYKISFAQMWKIAILGEFVFLFAELLKVAWLIWVPYEPTIWDIRAFYPLSLMNLFDYESMPNNWVYPLQALNVFEPINWLVLVYGIHFTAQKKLDYAYAIVFTSYVPLFLIWLIYYTIVYH
;
A
#
# COMPACT_ATOMS: atom_id res chain seq x y z
N MET A 1 -15.09 23.73 -3.63
CA MET A 1 -14.41 22.53 -3.06
C MET A 1 -12.93 22.45 -3.43
N GLN A 2 -12.55 22.75 -4.68
CA GLN A 2 -11.16 22.69 -5.18
C GLN A 2 -10.12 23.46 -4.34
N ASN A 3 -10.44 24.67 -3.86
CA ASN A 3 -9.53 25.43 -2.99
C ASN A 3 -9.20 24.75 -1.65
N ARG A 4 -10.10 23.93 -1.09
CA ARG A 4 -9.89 23.29 0.22
C ARG A 4 -8.97 22.08 0.09
N THR A 5 -9.19 21.22 -0.89
CA THR A 5 -8.35 20.03 -1.13
C THR A 5 -6.92 20.42 -1.50
N GLU A 6 -6.75 21.44 -2.35
CA GLU A 6 -5.43 21.97 -2.67
C GLU A 6 -4.73 22.59 -1.45
N SER A 7 -5.47 23.29 -0.58
CA SER A 7 -4.90 23.86 0.65
C SER A 7 -4.42 22.78 1.62
N LEU A 8 -5.18 21.70 1.78
CA LEU A 8 -4.82 20.57 2.62
C LEU A 8 -3.57 19.87 2.08
N PHE A 9 -3.53 19.62 0.77
CA PHE A 9 -2.39 18.96 0.14
C PHE A 9 -1.10 19.78 0.25
N LYS A 10 -1.18 21.11 0.06
CA LYS A 10 -0.05 22.02 0.30
C LYS A 10 0.42 22.00 1.75
N ASN A 11 -0.49 21.88 2.72
CA ASN A 11 -0.13 21.77 4.13
C ASN A 11 0.59 20.44 4.43
N LEU A 12 0.13 19.32 3.84
CA LEU A 12 0.78 18.02 3.98
C LEU A 12 2.20 18.02 3.38
N ILE A 13 2.40 18.65 2.23
CA ILE A 13 3.76 18.79 1.65
C ILE A 13 4.69 19.61 2.55
N LYS A 14 4.17 20.63 3.24
CA LYS A 14 4.94 21.45 4.18
C LYS A 14 5.31 20.73 5.47
N ALA A 15 4.58 19.68 5.85
CA ALA A 15 4.85 18.93 7.07
C ALA A 15 6.25 18.29 7.04
N PRO A 16 6.90 18.11 8.21
CA PRO A 16 8.21 17.47 8.28
C PRO A 16 8.11 16.00 7.86
N THR A 17 9.01 15.56 6.98
CA THR A 17 8.98 14.21 6.38
C THR A 17 9.03 13.11 7.43
N GLY A 18 9.85 13.28 8.47
CA GLY A 18 9.97 12.31 9.57
C GLY A 18 8.65 12.11 10.33
N LEU A 19 7.86 13.17 10.52
CA LEU A 19 6.56 13.08 11.19
C LEU A 19 5.55 12.32 10.31
N LEU A 20 5.52 12.59 9.01
CA LEU A 20 4.65 11.87 8.08
C LEU A 20 4.99 10.38 8.03
N PHE A 21 6.28 10.05 7.96
CA PHE A 21 6.73 8.66 7.98
C PHE A 21 6.40 7.97 9.31
N LEU A 22 6.61 8.64 10.44
CA LEU A 22 6.27 8.10 11.75
C LEU A 22 4.75 7.87 11.87
N ALA A 23 3.93 8.82 11.42
CA ALA A 23 2.48 8.68 11.41
C ALA A 23 2.02 7.50 10.53
N LEU A 24 2.64 7.32 9.35
CA LEU A 24 2.38 6.19 8.46
C LEU A 24 2.72 4.86 9.14
N CYS A 25 3.91 4.75 9.74
CA CYS A 25 4.35 3.53 10.44
C CYS A 25 3.47 3.20 11.65
N LEU A 26 3.11 4.20 12.47
CA LEU A 26 2.21 3.99 13.60
C LEU A 26 0.81 3.57 13.14
N GLY A 27 0.29 4.20 12.08
CA GLY A 27 -0.99 3.81 11.48
C GLY A 27 -0.95 2.37 10.95
N ALA A 28 0.13 1.99 10.27
CA ALA A 28 0.29 0.64 9.72
C ALA A 28 0.40 -0.41 10.83
N VAL A 29 1.16 -0.14 11.89
CA VAL A 29 1.27 -1.03 13.06
C VAL A 29 -0.07 -1.15 13.77
N LEU A 30 -0.80 -0.05 13.95
CA LEU A 30 -2.12 -0.06 14.57
C LEU A 30 -3.12 -0.89 13.76
N ILE A 31 -3.17 -0.71 12.44
CA ILE A 31 -4.04 -1.50 11.54
C ILE A 31 -3.65 -2.97 11.55
N LEU A 32 -2.35 -3.28 11.53
CA LEU A 32 -1.86 -4.66 11.64
C LEU A 32 -2.29 -5.27 12.97
N TRP A 33 -2.19 -4.51 14.06
CA TRP A 33 -2.59 -4.94 15.39
C TRP A 33 -4.10 -5.20 15.47
N THR A 34 -4.94 -4.28 14.98
CA THR A 34 -6.40 -4.48 14.98
C THR A 34 -6.80 -5.66 14.12
N ARG A 35 -6.19 -5.86 12.94
CA ARG A 35 -6.44 -7.03 12.09
C ARG A 35 -6.10 -8.33 12.79
N ILE A 36 -4.93 -8.41 13.42
CA ILE A 36 -4.51 -9.64 14.13
C ILE A 36 -5.46 -9.91 15.30
N GLN A 37 -5.75 -8.90 16.12
CA GLN A 37 -6.55 -9.08 17.33
C GLN A 37 -8.02 -9.35 17.07
N LEU A 38 -8.64 -8.66 16.10
CA LEU A 38 -10.09 -8.70 15.89
C LEU A 38 -10.52 -9.66 14.78
N VAL A 39 -9.59 -10.06 13.90
CA VAL A 39 -9.92 -10.91 12.74
C VAL A 39 -9.14 -12.22 12.80
N GLU A 40 -7.80 -12.17 12.80
CA GLU A 40 -6.99 -13.40 12.69
C GLU A 40 -7.13 -14.31 13.93
N ASN A 41 -7.14 -13.74 15.14
CA ASN A 41 -7.24 -14.49 16.39
C ASN A 41 -8.60 -15.19 16.59
N GLU A 42 -9.66 -14.72 15.93
CA GLU A 42 -11.01 -15.30 16.01
C GLU A 42 -11.17 -16.50 15.06
N THR A 43 -10.22 -16.75 14.14
CA THR A 43 -10.32 -17.85 13.18
C THR A 43 -10.09 -19.23 13.82
N VAL A 44 -10.81 -20.24 13.34
CA VAL A 44 -10.69 -21.65 13.80
C VAL A 44 -9.26 -22.18 13.67
N ALA A 45 -8.55 -21.79 12.60
CA ALA A 45 -7.16 -22.17 12.40
C ALA A 45 -6.22 -21.65 13.51
N TYR A 46 -6.51 -20.48 14.08
CA TYR A 46 -5.75 -19.95 15.20
C TYR A 46 -6.00 -20.75 16.49
N GLN A 47 -7.25 -21.14 16.75
CA GLN A 47 -7.62 -21.98 17.89
C GLN A 47 -6.92 -23.35 17.84
N ILE A 48 -6.88 -23.99 16.66
CA ILE A 48 -6.17 -25.25 16.45
C ILE A 48 -4.66 -25.11 16.73
N LEU A 49 -4.03 -24.02 16.30
CA LEU A 49 -2.60 -23.76 16.55
C LEU A 49 -2.29 -23.55 18.04
N GLN A 50 -3.23 -22.99 18.79
CA GLN A 50 -3.14 -22.83 20.24
C GLN A 50 -3.22 -24.19 20.95
N GLU A 51 -4.15 -25.04 20.55
CA GLU A 51 -4.32 -26.39 21.10
C GLU A 51 -3.12 -27.30 20.83
N GLN A 52 -2.46 -27.15 19.67
CA GLN A 52 -1.27 -27.92 19.30
C GLN A 52 0.03 -27.49 20.01
N GLY A 53 -0.01 -26.51 20.92
CA GLY A 53 1.17 -26.00 21.64
C GLY A 53 2.17 -25.25 20.76
N ARG A 54 1.83 -24.92 19.50
CA ARG A 54 2.68 -24.16 18.56
C ARG A 54 2.55 -22.64 18.72
N PHE A 55 1.80 -22.20 19.73
CA PHE A 55 1.50 -20.80 20.01
C PHE A 55 2.74 -19.93 20.16
N GLY A 56 3.80 -20.41 20.82
CA GLY A 56 5.03 -19.65 21.05
C GLY A 56 5.77 -19.26 19.76
N ILE A 57 5.73 -20.11 18.73
CA ILE A 57 6.35 -19.82 17.44
C ILE A 57 5.54 -18.76 16.69
N PHE A 58 4.21 -18.87 16.74
CA PHE A 58 3.32 -17.92 16.08
C PHE A 58 3.43 -16.50 16.66
N THR A 59 3.46 -16.37 17.99
CA THR A 59 3.61 -15.07 18.66
C THR A 59 4.97 -14.43 18.37
N PHE A 60 6.04 -15.22 18.28
CA PHE A 60 7.36 -14.75 17.86
C PHE A 60 7.33 -14.16 16.45
N PHE A 61 6.76 -14.87 15.47
CA PHE A 61 6.65 -14.36 14.11
C PHE A 61 5.76 -13.13 14.01
N ASN A 62 4.68 -13.05 14.78
CA ASN A 62 3.84 -11.84 14.81
C ASN A 62 4.58 -10.64 15.41
N SER A 63 5.37 -10.86 16.45
CA SER A 63 6.23 -9.82 17.05
C SER A 63 7.25 -9.30 16.04
N LEU A 64 7.84 -10.22 15.26
CA LEU A 64 8.76 -9.87 14.19
C LEU A 64 8.10 -9.05 13.07
N LYS A 65 6.84 -9.34 12.72
CA LYS A 65 6.09 -8.53 11.73
C LYS A 65 5.94 -7.07 12.18
N TYR A 66 5.61 -6.83 13.44
CA TYR A 66 5.48 -5.46 13.96
C TYR A 66 6.80 -4.68 13.89
N LEU A 67 7.91 -5.33 14.28
CA LEU A 67 9.24 -4.71 14.22
C LEU A 67 9.73 -4.49 12.78
N ALA A 68 9.44 -5.43 11.88
CA ALA A 68 9.85 -5.36 10.49
C ALA A 68 9.03 -4.33 9.68
N THR A 69 7.81 -4.02 10.10
CA THR A 69 6.90 -3.09 9.39
C THR A 69 7.57 -1.77 9.00
N PRO A 70 8.14 -0.96 9.92
CA PRO A 70 8.77 0.32 9.55
C PRO A 70 9.94 0.14 8.57
N PHE A 71 10.70 -0.94 8.67
CA PHE A 71 11.83 -1.22 7.77
C PHE A 71 11.35 -1.55 6.35
N ILE A 72 10.35 -2.42 6.22
CA ILE A 72 9.75 -2.79 4.93
C ILE A 72 9.12 -1.58 4.26
N PHE A 73 8.38 -0.75 5.01
CA PHE A 73 7.82 0.49 4.49
C PHE A 73 8.93 1.46 4.04
N GLY A 74 9.98 1.63 4.85
CA GLY A 74 11.12 2.48 4.49
C GLY A 74 11.78 2.07 3.16
N LEU A 75 12.00 0.77 2.96
CA LEU A 75 12.53 0.23 1.71
C LEU A 75 11.56 0.42 0.53
N LYS A 76 10.29 0.05 0.70
CA LYS A 76 9.23 0.22 -0.30
C LYS A 76 9.15 1.66 -0.79
N LEU A 77 9.08 2.62 0.14
CA LEU A 77 8.99 4.04 -0.16
C LEU A 77 10.26 4.55 -0.85
N SER A 78 11.43 4.02 -0.48
CA SER A 78 12.70 4.37 -1.13
C SER A 78 12.74 3.90 -2.58
N LEU A 79 12.22 2.71 -2.89
CA LEU A 79 12.10 2.20 -4.26
C LEU A 79 11.15 3.07 -5.10
N ILE A 80 9.97 3.39 -4.58
CA ILE A 80 9.00 4.26 -5.26
C ILE A 80 9.61 5.65 -5.50
N ALA A 81 10.22 6.23 -4.47
CA ALA A 81 10.88 7.52 -4.57
C ALA A 81 12.02 7.52 -5.59
N PHE A 82 12.79 6.44 -5.65
CA PHE A 82 13.87 6.28 -6.63
C PHE A 82 13.33 6.24 -8.06
N ILE A 83 12.28 5.46 -8.31
CA ILE A 83 11.62 5.38 -9.63
C ILE A 83 11.08 6.75 -10.07
N LEU A 84 10.41 7.47 -9.19
CA LEU A 84 9.88 8.80 -9.50
C LEU A 84 11.00 9.83 -9.70
N TRP A 85 12.06 9.74 -8.89
CA TRP A 85 13.21 10.63 -8.98
C TRP A 85 13.98 10.45 -10.28
N THR A 86 14.22 9.21 -10.72
CA THR A 86 14.84 8.93 -12.03
C THR A 86 13.94 9.39 -13.17
N GLY A 87 12.62 9.16 -13.09
CA GLY A 87 11.65 9.69 -14.04
C GLY A 87 11.72 11.21 -14.15
N ALA A 88 11.68 11.94 -13.02
CA ALA A 88 11.80 13.39 -13.01
C ALA A 88 13.13 13.89 -13.57
N PHE A 89 14.23 13.18 -13.28
CA PHE A 89 15.56 13.49 -13.82
C PHE A 89 15.60 13.36 -15.35
N MET A 90 14.96 12.34 -15.93
CA MET A 90 14.89 12.15 -17.39
C MET A 90 14.17 13.31 -18.10
N TYR A 91 13.17 13.92 -17.47
CA TYR A 91 12.51 15.12 -17.99
C TYR A 91 13.24 16.43 -17.65
N GLY A 92 14.43 16.37 -17.06
CA GLY A 92 15.27 17.53 -16.73
C GLY A 92 14.84 18.29 -15.48
N TYR A 93 13.99 17.70 -14.63
CA TYR A 93 13.52 18.35 -13.40
C TYR A 93 14.47 18.10 -12.22
N LYS A 94 14.88 19.19 -11.58
CA LYS A 94 15.69 19.15 -10.35
C LYS A 94 14.77 19.07 -9.13
N ILE A 95 14.40 17.85 -8.76
CA ILE A 95 13.68 17.54 -7.52
C ILE A 95 14.61 16.69 -6.65
N SER A 96 14.70 16.98 -5.35
CA SER A 96 15.58 16.20 -4.48
C SER A 96 14.96 14.83 -4.16
N PHE A 97 15.81 13.83 -3.89
CA PHE A 97 15.32 12.51 -3.49
C PHE A 97 14.45 12.57 -2.22
N ALA A 98 14.81 13.42 -1.25
CA ALA A 98 14.03 13.61 -0.02
C ALA A 98 12.60 14.15 -0.30
N GLN A 99 12.46 15.00 -1.31
CA GLN A 99 11.16 15.48 -1.77
C GLN A 99 10.34 14.36 -2.43
N MET A 100 10.96 13.53 -3.28
CA MET A 100 10.28 12.37 -3.88
C MET A 100 9.90 11.32 -2.84
N TRP A 101 10.73 11.13 -1.81
CA TRP A 101 10.43 10.24 -0.70
C TRP A 101 9.22 10.72 0.10
N LYS A 102 9.09 12.04 0.32
CA LYS A 102 7.86 12.61 0.89
C LYS A 102 6.64 12.35 0.01
N ILE A 103 6.74 12.52 -1.31
CA ILE A 103 5.64 12.25 -2.23
C ILE A 103 5.23 10.77 -2.19
N ALA A 104 6.20 9.85 -2.13
CA ALA A 104 5.93 8.43 -1.96
C ALA A 104 5.19 8.13 -0.64
N ILE A 105 5.57 8.79 0.48
CA ILE A 105 4.85 8.67 1.76
C ILE A 105 3.39 9.12 1.60
N LEU A 106 3.14 10.24 0.91
CA LEU A 106 1.78 10.73 0.69
C LEU A 106 0.93 9.75 -0.13
N GLY A 107 1.52 9.12 -1.16
CA GLY A 107 0.87 8.06 -1.92
C GLY A 107 0.53 6.84 -1.06
N GLU A 108 1.44 6.45 -0.16
CA GLU A 108 1.25 5.29 0.70
C GLU A 108 0.10 5.44 1.70
N PHE A 109 -0.25 6.67 2.09
CA PHE A 109 -1.46 6.90 2.90
C PHE A 109 -2.75 6.45 2.20
N VAL A 110 -2.78 6.40 0.87
CA VAL A 110 -3.92 5.87 0.11
C VAL A 110 -4.08 4.36 0.37
N PHE A 111 -2.97 3.61 0.33
CA PHE A 111 -2.97 2.18 0.64
C PHE A 111 -3.21 1.91 2.12
N LEU A 112 -2.72 2.77 3.02
CA LEU A 112 -3.04 2.68 4.43
C LEU A 112 -4.55 2.80 4.68
N PHE A 113 -5.23 3.71 3.97
CA PHE A 113 -6.68 3.84 4.03
C PHE A 113 -7.41 2.62 3.45
N ALA A 114 -6.91 2.03 2.37
CA ALA A 114 -7.43 0.79 1.82
C ALA A 114 -7.36 -0.37 2.82
N GLU A 115 -6.23 -0.52 3.52
CA GLU A 115 -6.07 -1.53 4.58
C GLU A 115 -7.02 -1.28 5.76
N LEU A 116 -7.27 -0.02 6.12
CA LEU A 116 -8.27 0.31 7.15
C LEU A 116 -9.67 -0.14 6.72
N LEU A 117 -10.06 0.10 5.47
CA LEU A 117 -11.33 -0.36 4.92
C LEU A 117 -11.41 -1.89 4.88
N LYS A 118 -10.30 -2.58 4.60
CA LYS A 118 -10.22 -4.04 4.65
C LYS A 118 -10.58 -4.56 6.03
N VAL A 119 -9.95 -4.01 7.07
CA VAL A 119 -10.21 -4.40 8.45
C VAL A 119 -11.63 -4.06 8.86
N ALA A 120 -12.14 -2.87 8.53
CA ALA A 120 -13.50 -2.48 8.84
C ALA A 120 -14.53 -3.42 8.20
N TRP A 121 -14.32 -3.79 6.93
CA TRP A 121 -15.18 -4.75 6.23
C TRP A 121 -15.16 -6.13 6.89
N LEU A 122 -13.97 -6.66 7.21
CA LEU A 122 -13.82 -7.97 7.83
C LEU A 122 -14.45 -8.06 9.23
N ILE A 123 -14.53 -6.96 9.97
CA ILE A 123 -15.18 -6.91 11.28
C ILE A 123 -16.71 -6.82 11.15
N TRP A 124 -17.21 -6.08 10.15
CA TRP A 124 -18.64 -5.78 10.04
C TRP A 124 -19.44 -6.81 9.25
N VAL A 125 -18.80 -7.56 8.35
CA VAL A 125 -19.50 -8.57 7.56
C VAL A 125 -19.60 -9.87 8.38
N PRO A 126 -20.82 -10.34 8.72
CA PRO A 126 -21.02 -11.59 9.43
C PRO A 126 -20.74 -12.77 8.47
N TYR A 127 -19.46 -13.11 8.36
CA TYR A 127 -18.93 -14.23 7.63
C TYR A 127 -17.80 -14.82 8.48
N GLU A 128 -17.57 -16.13 8.44
CA GLU A 128 -16.42 -16.76 9.09
C GLU A 128 -15.29 -16.93 8.05
N PRO A 129 -14.46 -15.90 7.81
CA PRO A 129 -13.43 -15.99 6.79
C PRO A 129 -12.34 -16.98 7.20
N THR A 130 -11.93 -17.81 6.25
CA THR A 130 -10.70 -18.58 6.40
C THR A 130 -9.48 -17.66 6.34
N ILE A 131 -8.32 -18.13 6.81
CA ILE A 131 -7.05 -17.41 6.64
C ILE A 131 -6.75 -17.10 5.17
N TRP A 132 -7.21 -17.95 4.24
CA TRP A 132 -7.03 -17.76 2.81
C TRP A 132 -7.93 -16.64 2.29
N ASP A 133 -9.17 -16.57 2.74
CA ASP A 133 -10.11 -15.49 2.39
C ASP A 133 -9.60 -14.13 2.88
N ILE A 134 -9.09 -14.07 4.11
CA ILE A 134 -8.49 -12.84 4.67
C ILE A 134 -7.30 -12.39 3.83
N ARG A 135 -6.50 -13.33 3.33
CA ARG A 135 -5.34 -13.04 2.47
C ARG A 135 -5.75 -12.64 1.06
N ALA A 136 -6.76 -13.30 0.49
CA ALA A 136 -7.26 -13.09 -0.87
C ALA A 136 -8.10 -11.81 -1.02
N PHE A 137 -8.73 -11.35 0.06
CA PHE A 137 -9.55 -10.16 0.02
C PHE A 137 -8.71 -8.87 -0.01
N TYR A 138 -8.97 -8.01 -0.99
CA TYR A 138 -8.51 -6.62 -0.99
C TYR A 138 -9.68 -5.71 -1.42
N PRO A 139 -10.03 -4.65 -0.66
CA PRO A 139 -11.20 -3.83 -0.97
C PRO A 139 -11.10 -3.22 -2.36
N LEU A 140 -12.22 -3.21 -3.10
CA LEU A 140 -12.31 -2.60 -4.43
C LEU A 140 -11.21 -3.07 -5.42
N SER A 141 -10.72 -4.30 -5.25
CA SER A 141 -9.80 -4.95 -6.19
C SER A 141 -10.55 -5.78 -7.22
N LEU A 142 -9.91 -6.02 -8.36
CA LEU A 142 -10.44 -6.93 -9.38
C LEU A 142 -10.61 -8.35 -8.84
N MET A 143 -9.82 -8.76 -7.84
CA MET A 143 -9.94 -10.07 -7.19
C MET A 143 -11.37 -10.33 -6.67
N ASN A 144 -12.09 -9.29 -6.24
CA ASN A 144 -13.47 -9.45 -5.73
C ASN A 144 -14.51 -9.78 -6.82
N LEU A 145 -14.14 -9.72 -8.10
CA LEU A 145 -15.00 -10.09 -9.23
C LEU A 145 -14.86 -11.56 -9.63
N PHE A 146 -13.93 -12.29 -9.01
CA PHE A 146 -13.60 -13.68 -9.33
C PHE A 146 -13.69 -14.56 -8.09
N ASP A 147 -14.01 -15.84 -8.29
CA ASP A 147 -14.00 -16.83 -7.22
C ASP A 147 -12.59 -17.31 -6.92
N TYR A 148 -12.12 -17.11 -5.69
CA TYR A 148 -10.77 -17.47 -5.25
C TYR A 148 -10.44 -18.95 -5.49
N GLU A 149 -11.38 -19.86 -5.24
CA GLU A 149 -11.17 -21.31 -5.39
C GLU A 149 -10.95 -21.76 -6.84
N SER A 150 -11.48 -21.00 -7.80
CA SER A 150 -11.36 -21.29 -9.23
C SER A 150 -10.11 -20.69 -9.87
N MET A 151 -9.39 -19.84 -9.12
CA MET A 151 -8.33 -18.99 -9.65
C MET A 151 -6.93 -19.54 -9.33
N PRO A 152 -6.03 -19.63 -10.32
CA PRO A 152 -4.68 -20.06 -10.04
C PRO A 152 -3.92 -19.03 -9.20
N ASN A 153 -3.10 -19.51 -8.26
CA ASN A 153 -2.44 -18.68 -7.23
C ASN A 153 -1.59 -17.54 -7.79
N ASN A 154 -1.06 -17.68 -9.01
CA ASN A 154 -0.27 -16.63 -9.69
C ASN A 154 -1.10 -15.39 -10.09
N TRP A 155 -2.42 -15.51 -10.21
CA TRP A 155 -3.31 -14.40 -10.56
C TRP A 155 -3.89 -13.66 -9.36
N VAL A 156 -3.88 -14.27 -8.17
CA VAL A 156 -4.45 -13.68 -6.96
C VAL A 156 -3.77 -12.34 -6.64
N TYR A 157 -2.44 -12.32 -6.52
CA TYR A 157 -1.72 -11.08 -6.18
C TYR A 157 -1.87 -9.96 -7.23
N PRO A 158 -1.71 -10.22 -8.55
CA PRO A 158 -1.95 -9.20 -9.58
C PRO A 158 -3.35 -8.61 -9.55
N LEU A 159 -4.38 -9.43 -9.35
CA LEU A 159 -5.77 -8.95 -9.32
C LEU A 159 -6.11 -8.19 -8.04
N GLN A 160 -5.44 -8.49 -6.93
CA GLN A 160 -5.51 -7.67 -5.71
C GLN A 160 -4.83 -6.32 -5.90
N ALA A 161 -3.64 -6.32 -6.51
CA ALA A 161 -2.87 -5.11 -6.78
C ALA A 161 -3.61 -4.17 -7.76
N LEU A 162 -4.37 -4.74 -8.70
CA LEU A 162 -5.29 -3.97 -9.54
C LEU A 162 -6.57 -3.62 -8.76
N ASN A 163 -6.49 -2.52 -8.01
CA ASN A 163 -7.59 -1.99 -7.22
C ASN A 163 -7.78 -0.49 -7.48
N VAL A 164 -8.92 0.06 -7.04
CA VAL A 164 -9.26 1.48 -7.21
C VAL A 164 -8.29 2.43 -6.49
N PHE A 165 -7.57 1.96 -5.47
CA PHE A 165 -6.62 2.78 -4.72
C PHE A 165 -5.34 3.07 -5.51
N GLU A 166 -4.97 2.22 -6.47
CA GLU A 166 -3.84 2.49 -7.38
C GLU A 166 -4.02 3.77 -8.21
N PRO A 167 -5.09 3.95 -9.01
CA PRO A 167 -5.28 5.18 -9.76
C PRO A 167 -5.46 6.41 -8.84
N ILE A 168 -6.03 6.26 -7.64
CA ILE A 168 -6.04 7.33 -6.63
C ILE A 168 -4.62 7.70 -6.20
N ASN A 169 -3.78 6.70 -5.93
CA ASN A 169 -2.36 6.89 -5.63
C ASN A 169 -1.63 7.59 -6.80
N TRP A 170 -1.88 7.21 -8.05
CA TRP A 170 -1.26 7.87 -9.21
C TRP A 170 -1.58 9.37 -9.23
N LEU A 171 -2.83 9.75 -8.96
CA LEU A 171 -3.22 11.16 -8.83
C LEU A 171 -2.47 11.85 -7.68
N VAL A 172 -2.37 11.20 -6.50
CA VAL A 172 -1.60 11.74 -5.37
C VAL A 172 -0.14 11.97 -5.73
N LEU A 173 0.50 11.04 -6.45
CA LEU A 173 1.88 11.19 -6.93
C LEU A 173 2.01 12.36 -7.91
N VAL A 174 1.09 12.48 -8.88
CA VAL A 174 1.06 13.58 -9.86
C VAL A 174 0.93 14.93 -9.15
N TYR A 175 -0.05 15.08 -8.25
CA TYR A 175 -0.20 16.32 -7.48
C TYR A 175 1.00 16.59 -6.58
N GLY A 176 1.57 15.55 -5.96
CA GLY A 176 2.79 15.61 -5.16
C GLY A 176 3.95 16.26 -5.91
N ILE A 177 4.20 15.76 -7.12
CA ILE A 177 5.24 16.29 -8.02
C ILE A 177 4.90 17.71 -8.47
N HIS A 178 3.66 17.97 -8.89
CA HIS A 178 3.21 19.29 -9.35
C HIS A 178 3.48 20.39 -8.31
N PHE A 179 3.04 20.19 -7.07
CA PHE A 179 3.17 21.20 -6.03
C PHE A 179 4.60 21.36 -5.52
N THR A 180 5.40 20.30 -5.57
CA THR A 180 6.80 20.32 -5.14
C THR A 180 7.71 20.95 -6.20
N ALA A 181 7.49 20.63 -7.48
CA ALA A 181 8.27 21.15 -8.59
C ALA A 181 7.82 22.55 -9.04
N GLN A 182 6.60 22.96 -8.68
CA GLN A 182 5.94 24.19 -9.16
C GLN A 182 5.90 24.26 -10.70
N LYS A 183 5.69 23.12 -11.36
CA LYS A 183 5.66 22.97 -12.83
C LYS A 183 4.27 22.62 -13.32
N LYS A 184 4.05 22.70 -14.64
CA LYS A 184 2.76 22.34 -15.25
C LYS A 184 2.36 20.89 -14.91
N LEU A 185 1.07 20.66 -14.71
CA LEU A 185 0.52 19.34 -14.38
C LEU A 185 0.86 18.29 -15.45
N ASP A 186 0.87 18.67 -16.73
CA ASP A 186 1.15 17.76 -17.85
C ASP A 186 2.47 16.98 -17.68
N TYR A 187 3.52 17.66 -17.17
CA TYR A 187 4.80 17.01 -16.93
C TYR A 187 4.79 16.11 -15.70
N ALA A 188 4.01 16.46 -14.67
CA ALA A 188 3.84 15.59 -13.51
C ALA A 188 3.11 14.30 -13.89
N TYR A 189 2.09 14.40 -14.75
CA TYR A 189 1.46 13.24 -15.39
C TYR A 189 2.47 12.42 -16.18
N ALA A 190 3.23 13.05 -17.07
CA ALA A 190 4.23 12.36 -17.88
C ALA A 190 5.22 11.58 -17.01
N ILE A 191 5.76 12.19 -15.95
CA ILE A 191 6.69 11.52 -15.03
C ILE A 191 6.05 10.25 -14.44
N VAL A 192 4.86 10.34 -13.85
CA VAL A 192 4.22 9.20 -13.17
C VAL A 192 3.89 8.08 -14.17
N PHE A 193 3.29 8.44 -15.31
CA PHE A 193 2.82 7.47 -16.29
C PHE A 193 3.93 6.86 -17.17
N THR A 194 5.12 7.46 -17.22
CA THR A 194 6.27 6.86 -17.94
C THR A 194 7.32 6.23 -17.02
N SER A 195 7.23 6.40 -15.69
CA SER A 195 8.15 5.78 -14.74
C SER A 195 7.46 4.76 -13.83
N TYR A 196 6.55 5.22 -12.98
CA TYR A 196 5.92 4.39 -11.96
C TYR A 196 4.92 3.39 -12.56
N VAL A 197 3.96 3.85 -13.36
CA VAL A 197 2.88 3.00 -13.89
C VAL A 197 3.42 1.84 -14.74
N PRO A 198 4.36 2.04 -15.69
CA PRO A 198 4.88 0.94 -16.50
C PRO A 198 5.64 -0.09 -15.65
N LEU A 199 6.46 0.35 -14.69
CA LEU A 199 7.18 -0.55 -13.81
C LEU A 199 6.25 -1.36 -12.90
N PHE A 200 5.17 -0.73 -12.41
CA PHE A 200 4.12 -1.43 -11.69
C PHE A 200 3.47 -2.53 -12.55
N LEU A 201 3.08 -2.22 -13.78
CA LEU A 201 2.47 -3.22 -14.68
C LEU A 201 3.44 -4.34 -15.06
N ILE A 202 4.72 -4.01 -15.33
CA ILE A 202 5.76 -5.00 -15.60
C ILE A 202 5.94 -5.93 -14.40
N TRP A 203 5.91 -5.40 -13.17
CA TRP A 203 5.99 -6.20 -11.95
C TRP A 203 4.83 -7.20 -11.84
N LEU A 204 3.60 -6.77 -12.16
CA LEU A 204 2.45 -7.68 -12.15
C LEU A 204 2.56 -8.79 -13.19
N ILE A 205 2.97 -8.44 -14.42
CA ILE A 205 3.19 -9.43 -15.49
C ILE A 205 4.29 -10.41 -15.09
N TYR A 206 5.42 -9.91 -14.58
CA TYR A 206 6.51 -10.75 -14.08
C TYR A 206 6.00 -11.74 -13.01
N TYR A 207 5.18 -11.27 -12.07
CA TYR A 207 4.62 -12.14 -11.04
C TYR A 207 3.76 -13.27 -11.63
N THR A 208 2.88 -12.96 -12.59
CA THR A 208 2.02 -13.99 -13.23
C THR A 208 2.82 -15.08 -13.95
N ILE A 209 3.97 -14.74 -14.53
CA ILE A 209 4.82 -15.65 -15.31
C ILE A 209 5.68 -16.52 -14.40
N VAL A 210 6.28 -15.94 -13.36
CA VAL A 210 7.25 -16.63 -12.51
C VAL A 210 6.60 -17.56 -11.49
N TYR A 211 5.44 -17.18 -10.95
CA TYR A 211 4.77 -17.94 -9.89
C TYR A 211 3.72 -18.93 -10.43
N HIS A 212 3.83 -19.31 -11.71
CA HIS A 212 2.91 -20.19 -12.43
C HIS A 212 2.95 -21.65 -11.92
#